data_AF-A0A6N6KTT0-F1
#
_entry.id   AF-A0A6N6KTT0-F1
#
_cell.length_a   1.000
_cell.length_b   1.000
_cell.length_c   1.000
_cell.angle_alpha   90.00
_cell.angle_beta   90.00
_cell.angle_gamma   90.00
#
_symmetry.space_group_name_H-M   'P 1'
#
loop_
_entity.id
_entity.type
_entity.pdbx_description
1 polymer ?
#
loop_
_entity_poly.entity_id
_entity_poly.type
_entity_poly.pdbx_seq_one_letter_code
_entity_poly.pdbx_strand_id
1 'polypeptide(L)' 'MTFAECPSCQGEIKLGNRPHMGQQIRCRNCDAQLEVVWLNPIELDWVETDDYQDDYDPGFEEENEYIDELEEYEEETDG' A
#
# COMPACT_ATOMS: atom_id res chain seq x y z
N MET A 1 0.62 30.44 -10.13
CA MET A 1 0.86 29.01 -10.39
C MET A 1 1.44 28.40 -9.13
N THR A 2 0.85 27.32 -8.66
CA THR A 2 1.23 26.63 -7.43
C THR A 2 1.71 25.22 -7.77
N PHE A 3 2.73 24.78 -7.04
CA PHE A 3 3.44 23.53 -7.28
C PHE A 3 3.52 22.72 -5.98
N ALA A 4 3.58 21.40 -6.15
CA ALA A 4 3.85 20.46 -5.08
C ALA A 4 4.74 19.33 -5.62
N GLU A 5 5.40 18.60 -4.73
CA GLU A 5 6.21 17.46 -5.10
C GLU A 5 5.35 16.18 -5.09
N CYS A 6 5.59 15.29 -6.05
CA CYS A 6 4.95 13.97 -6.06
C CYS A 6 5.58 13.08 -4.98
N PRO A 7 4.80 12.56 -4.01
CA PRO A 7 5.35 11.67 -2.97
C PRO A 7 5.82 10.31 -3.52
N SER A 8 5.41 9.93 -4.74
CA SER A 8 5.78 8.65 -5.37
C SER A 8 7.08 8.71 -6.19
N CYS A 9 7.30 9.78 -6.95
CA CYS A 9 8.44 9.88 -7.88
C CYS A 9 9.27 11.16 -7.73
N GLN A 10 8.97 11.99 -6.73
CA GLN A 10 9.66 13.26 -6.44
C GLN A 10 9.61 14.28 -7.59
N GLY A 11 8.73 14.08 -8.58
CA GLY A 11 8.53 14.99 -9.69
C GLY A 11 7.68 16.21 -9.32
N GLU A 12 7.88 17.33 -9.99
CA GLU A 12 7.07 18.54 -9.81
C GLU A 12 5.65 18.37 -10.40
N ILE A 13 4.64 18.63 -9.58
CA ILE A 13 3.22 18.62 -9.95
C ILE A 13 2.68 20.04 -10.00
N LYS A 14 2.01 20.37 -11.11
CA LYS A 14 1.37 21.68 -11.35
C LYS A 14 -0.08 21.64 -10.90
N LEU A 15 -0.42 22.31 -9.80
CA LEU A 15 -1.78 22.31 -9.22
C LEU A 15 -2.68 23.43 -9.74
N GLY A 16 -2.13 24.37 -10.51
CA GLY A 16 -2.87 25.52 -11.06
C GLY A 16 -2.78 26.76 -10.18
N ASN A 17 -3.74 27.68 -10.29
CA ASN A 17 -3.71 28.97 -9.57
C ASN A 17 -4.47 28.98 -8.23
N ARG A 18 -5.35 28.00 -8.00
CA ARG A 18 -6.22 27.94 -6.82
C ARG A 18 -6.38 26.48 -6.36
N PRO A 19 -5.33 25.88 -5.78
CA PRO A 19 -5.46 24.55 -5.18
C PRO A 19 -6.48 24.59 -4.04
N HIS A 20 -7.22 23.49 -3.86
CA HIS A 20 -8.20 23.33 -2.79
C HIS A 20 -8.08 21.95 -2.16
N MET A 21 -8.47 21.83 -0.89
CA MET A 21 -8.52 20.55 -0.20
C MET A 21 -9.44 19.58 -0.95
N GLY A 22 -9.03 18.32 -1.02
CA GLY A 22 -9.74 17.27 -1.75
C GLY A 22 -9.55 17.30 -3.27
N GLN A 23 -8.68 18.18 -3.78
CA GLN A 23 -8.42 18.25 -5.22
C GLN A 23 -7.62 17.02 -5.66
N GLN A 24 -8.23 16.17 -6.49
CA GLN A 24 -7.56 15.05 -7.12
C GLN A 24 -6.71 15.49 -8.32
N ILE A 25 -5.52 14.90 -8.44
CA ILE A 25 -4.59 15.13 -9.54
C ILE A 25 -3.83 13.85 -9.90
N ARG A 26 -3.59 13.65 -11.19
CA ARG A 26 -2.72 12.59 -11.70
C ARG A 26 -1.32 13.14 -11.96
N CYS A 27 -0.31 12.51 -11.36
CA CYS A 27 1.08 12.83 -11.65
C CYS A 27 1.41 12.47 -13.10
N ARG A 28 1.96 13.39 -13.90
CA ARG A 28 2.31 13.13 -15.30
C ARG A 28 3.60 12.32 -15.50
N ASN A 29 4.35 12.07 -14.42
CA ASN A 29 5.65 11.41 -14.47
C ASN A 29 5.54 9.91 -14.12
N CYS A 30 4.69 9.55 -13.17
CA CYS A 30 4.50 8.16 -12.72
C CYS A 30 3.04 7.69 -12.71
N ASP A 31 2.10 8.51 -13.21
CA ASP A 31 0.67 8.22 -13.28
C ASP A 31 -0.06 7.99 -11.94
N ALA A 32 0.60 8.21 -10.81
CA ALA A 32 0.00 8.13 -9.47
C ALA A 32 -1.21 9.08 -9.35
N GLN A 33 -2.29 8.55 -8.76
CA GLN A 33 -3.48 9.32 -8.41
C GLN A 33 -3.30 9.88 -7.01
N LEU A 34 -3.34 11.20 -6.89
CA LEU A 34 -3.05 11.92 -5.65
C LEU A 34 -4.17 12.92 -5.32
N GLU A 35 -4.29 13.31 -4.06
CA GLU A 35 -5.24 14.29 -3.55
C GLU A 35 -4.52 15.35 -2.71
N VAL A 36 -4.98 16.60 -2.79
CA VAL A 36 -4.52 17.68 -1.90
C VAL A 36 -5.13 17.50 -0.50
N VAL A 37 -4.28 17.14 0.46
CA VAL A 37 -4.65 16.93 1.87
C VAL A 37 -4.22 18.07 2.79
N TRP A 38 -3.34 18.97 2.31
CA TRP A 38 -2.93 20.18 3.03
C TRP A 38 -2.65 21.35 2.07
N LEU A 39 -2.83 22.60 2.51
CA LEU A 39 -2.70 23.80 1.67
C LEU A 39 -1.54 24.75 2.04
N ASN A 40 -0.92 24.60 3.21
CA ASN A 40 0.17 25.50 3.64
C ASN A 40 1.18 24.81 4.61
N PRO A 41 2.28 24.22 4.11
CA PRO A 41 2.64 24.03 2.69
C PRO A 41 1.68 23.06 1.98
N ILE A 42 1.69 22.96 0.65
CA ILE A 42 0.81 21.98 0.01
C ILE A 42 1.37 20.58 0.17
N GLU A 43 0.51 19.67 0.62
CA GLU A 43 0.83 18.24 0.72
C GLU A 43 -0.16 17.43 -0.11
N LEU A 44 0.37 16.39 -0.74
CA LEU A 44 -0.37 15.45 -1.58
C LEU A 44 -0.29 14.06 -0.94
N ASP A 45 -1.41 13.35 -0.95
CA ASP A 45 -1.49 11.95 -0.52
C ASP A 45 -2.10 11.09 -1.63
N TRP A 46 -1.96 9.77 -1.55
CA TRP A 46 -2.58 8.86 -2.51
C TRP A 46 -4.10 8.88 -2.37
N VAL A 47 -4.80 8.88 -3.49
CA VAL A 47 -6.26 8.69 -3.47
C VAL A 47 -6.50 7.27 -2.98
N GLU A 48 -7.30 7.11 -1.92
CA GLU A 48 -7.87 5.81 -1.55
C GLU A 48 -8.73 5.34 -2.72
N THR A 49 -8.20 4.43 -3.53
CA THR A 49 -9.00 3.70 -4.48
C THR A 49 -9.56 2.48 -3.76
N ASP A 50 -10.87 2.27 -3.89
CA ASP A 50 -11.58 1.07 -3.44
C ASP A 50 -11.15 -0.18 -4.25
N ASP A 51 -10.13 -0.07 -5.13
CA ASP A 51 -9.42 -1.18 -5.77
C ASP A 51 -8.58 -1.99 -4.75
N TYR A 52 -9.15 -2.28 -3.58
CA TYR A 52 -8.89 -3.53 -2.85
C TYR A 52 -9.48 -4.68 -3.69
N GLN A 53 -8.93 -4.89 -4.89
CA GLN A 53 -8.99 -6.19 -5.51
C GLN A 53 -7.99 -7.03 -4.73
N ASP A 54 -8.50 -7.51 -3.60
CA ASP A 54 -8.06 -8.64 -2.79
C ASP A 54 -7.13 -9.58 -3.58
N ASP A 55 -5.83 -9.27 -3.61
CA ASP A 55 -4.78 -10.25 -3.88
C ASP A 55 -4.60 -11.05 -2.58
N TYR A 56 -5.71 -11.59 -2.08
CA TYR A 56 -5.70 -12.66 -1.11
C TYR A 56 -5.15 -13.85 -1.88
N ASP A 57 -3.84 -14.05 -1.74
CA ASP A 57 -3.18 -15.31 -2.01
C ASP A 57 -3.35 -16.19 -0.76
N PRO A 58 -4.37 -17.07 -0.68
CA PRO A 58 -4.37 -18.16 0.29
C PRO A 58 -3.37 -19.23 -0.19
N GLY A 59 -2.12 -18.83 -0.43
CA GLY A 59 -1.08 -19.66 -1.04
C GLY A 59 -0.09 -20.27 -0.05
N PHE A 60 -0.43 -20.34 1.25
CA PHE A 60 0.35 -21.09 2.23
C PHE A 60 -0.58 -21.93 3.12
N GLU A 61 -1.24 -22.93 2.52
CA GLU A 61 -1.40 -24.21 3.19
C GLU A 61 -0.04 -24.93 3.12
N GLU A 62 0.94 -24.48 3.92
CA GLU A 62 2.14 -25.30 4.17
C GLU A 62 1.69 -26.44 5.08
N GLU A 63 1.29 -27.51 4.41
CA GLU A 63 1.16 -28.87 4.84
C GLU A 63 2.23 -29.24 5.88
N ASN A 64 1.95 -28.96 7.15
CA ASN A 64 2.04 -29.86 8.29
C ASN A 64 3.14 -30.95 8.30
N GLU A 65 4.38 -30.63 7.93
CA GLU A 65 5.52 -31.57 7.99
C GLU A 65 6.06 -31.78 9.43
N TYR A 66 5.46 -31.15 10.44
CA TYR A 66 5.92 -31.20 11.83
C TYR A 66 5.17 -32.20 12.74
N ILE A 67 4.20 -32.98 12.21
CA ILE A 67 3.50 -33.99 13.02
C ILE A 67 4.31 -35.28 13.19
N ASP A 68 5.13 -35.66 12.20
CA ASP A 68 5.87 -36.94 12.26
C ASP A 68 6.89 -36.99 13.42
N GLU A 69 7.44 -35.86 13.87
CA GLU A 69 8.49 -35.84 14.90
C GLU A 69 7.95 -35.86 16.35
N LEU A 70 6.62 -35.76 16.54
CA LEU A 70 5.97 -35.87 17.86
C LEU A 70 5.43 -37.27 18.14
N GLU A 71 5.12 -38.09 17.12
CA GLU A 71 4.68 -39.48 17.34
C GLU A 71 5.83 -40.36 17.89
N GLU A 72 7.08 -40.12 17.49
CA GLU A 72 8.25 -40.91 17.95
C GLU A 72 8.55 -40.71 19.45
N TYR A 73 8.19 -39.56 20.04
CA TYR A 73 8.42 -39.31 21.47
C TYR A 73 7.39 -39.96 22.40
N GLU A 74 6.19 -40.30 21.90
CA GLU A 74 5.15 -40.92 22.72
C GLU A 74 5.36 -42.43 22.90
N GLU A 75 6.05 -43.08 21.95
CA GLU A 75 6.34 -44.53 21.98
C GLU A 75 7.41 -44.95 23.00
N GLU A 76 8.20 -44.02 23.55
CA GLU A 76 9.25 -44.34 24.55
C GLU A 76 8.78 -44.23 26.01
N THR A 77 7.49 -44.03 26.26
CA THR A 77 6.94 -43.85 27.62
C THR A 77 6.00 -44.94 28.13
N ASP A 78 5.78 -46.02 27.36
CA ASP A 78 5.14 -47.25 27.85
C ASP A 78 5.90 -48.49 27.35
N GLY A 79 6.86 -48.98 28.16
CA GLY A 79 7.66 -50.18 27.90
C GLY A 79 8.79 -50.44 28.88
#